data_AF-A0A6I9MZ92-F1
#
_entry.id   AF-A0A6I9MZ92-F1
#
_cell.length_a   1.000
_cell.length_b   1.000
_cell.length_c   1.000
_cell.angle_alpha   90.00
_cell.angle_beta   90.00
_cell.angle_gamma   90.00
#
_symmetry.space_group_name_H-M   'P 1'
#
loop_
_entity.id
_entity.type
_entity.pdbx_description
1 polymer ?
#
loop_
_entity_poly.entity_id
_entity_poly.type
_entity_poly.pdbx_seq_one_letter_code
_entity_poly.pdbx_strand_id
1 'polypeptide(L)'
;MGGQHGYFGLWLDSDFGRGHSRARPRCTTYGSPQLSEEEDFSLDSVEVWAVGKPPEPQEDEEGQGKKSILDMDPEVQAIMEMTGKTLHSQGLREPDQGQ
;
A
#
# COMPACT_ATOMS: atom_id res chain seq x y z
N MET A 1 -21.34 4.65 -9.36
CA MET A 1 -21.46 3.21 -9.72
C MET A 1 -22.61 3.08 -10.70
N GLY A 2 -22.31 2.85 -11.97
CA GLY A 2 -23.34 2.72 -13.02
C GLY A 2 -23.69 1.25 -13.26
N GLY A 3 -24.95 0.98 -13.59
CA GLY A 3 -25.47 -0.36 -13.85
C GLY A 3 -26.77 -0.63 -13.07
N GLN A 4 -27.72 -1.30 -13.70
CA GLN A 4 -28.88 -1.86 -13.02
C GLN A 4 -28.42 -3.02 -12.13
N HIS A 5 -29.06 -3.22 -10.97
CA HIS A 5 -28.75 -4.37 -10.11
C HIS A 5 -28.83 -5.68 -10.91
N GLY A 6 -27.74 -6.44 -10.89
CA GLY A 6 -27.60 -7.68 -11.66
C GLY A 6 -27.28 -7.49 -13.14
N TYR A 7 -26.93 -6.28 -13.58
CA TYR A 7 -26.56 -6.00 -14.97
C TYR A 7 -25.40 -5.01 -15.04
N PHE A 8 -24.26 -5.45 -14.52
CA PHE A 8 -23.01 -4.71 -14.57
C PHE A 8 -22.18 -5.16 -15.78
N GLY A 9 -21.55 -4.19 -16.47
CA GLY A 9 -20.66 -4.49 -17.59
C GLY A 9 -19.41 -5.29 -17.16
N LEU A 10 -19.01 -5.16 -15.91
CA LEU A 10 -18.02 -5.99 -15.24
C LEU A 10 -18.35 -6.02 -13.74
N TRP A 11 -18.36 -7.20 -13.14
CA TRP A 11 -18.56 -7.41 -11.72
C TRP A 11 -17.74 -8.61 -11.27
N LEU A 12 -17.19 -8.51 -10.06
CA LEU A 12 -16.42 -9.57 -9.41
C LEU A 12 -17.07 -9.88 -8.06
N ASP A 13 -17.12 -11.15 -7.69
CA ASP A 13 -17.51 -11.57 -6.35
C ASP A 13 -16.43 -11.16 -5.33
N SER A 14 -16.86 -11.00 -4.09
CA SER A 14 -16.04 -10.71 -2.92
C SER A 14 -14.96 -11.76 -2.64
N ASP A 15 -15.16 -13.00 -3.08
CA ASP A 15 -14.17 -14.08 -2.97
C ASP A 15 -13.12 -14.06 -4.10
N PHE A 16 -13.27 -13.16 -5.08
CA PHE A 16 -12.46 -13.07 -6.29
C PHE A 16 -12.36 -14.39 -7.08
N GLY A 17 -13.27 -15.33 -6.88
CA GLY A 17 -13.29 -16.60 -7.62
C GLY A 17 -14.12 -16.52 -8.89
N ARG A 18 -15.20 -15.72 -8.86
CA ARG A 18 -16.17 -15.60 -9.96
C ARG A 18 -16.48 -14.15 -10.28
N GLY A 19 -16.94 -13.92 -11.50
CA GLY A 19 -17.43 -12.64 -11.95
C GLY A 19 -18.43 -12.78 -13.08
N HIS A 20 -19.00 -11.65 -13.50
CA HIS A 20 -19.82 -11.60 -14.70
C HIS A 20 -19.58 -10.31 -15.49
N SER A 21 -19.77 -10.41 -16.81
CA SER A 21 -19.78 -9.29 -17.75
C SER A 21 -21.11 -9.34 -18.51
N ARG A 22 -22.07 -8.48 -18.12
CA ARG A 22 -23.40 -8.46 -18.75
C ARG A 22 -23.54 -7.26 -19.66
N ALA A 23 -23.69 -7.55 -20.94
CA ALA A 23 -23.88 -6.56 -21.97
C ALA A 23 -24.65 -7.17 -23.17
N ARG A 24 -25.95 -6.92 -23.22
CA ARG A 24 -26.84 -7.22 -24.35
C ARG A 24 -27.51 -5.95 -24.87
N PRO A 25 -27.13 -5.43 -26.04
CA PRO A 25 -25.88 -5.69 -26.78
C PRO A 25 -24.66 -4.99 -26.14
N ARG A 26 -24.91 -3.97 -25.31
CA ARG A 26 -23.90 -3.14 -24.65
C ARG A 26 -24.36 -2.79 -23.25
N CYS A 27 -23.44 -2.56 -22.32
CA CYS A 27 -23.80 -2.02 -21.01
C CYS A 27 -24.27 -0.56 -21.15
N THR A 28 -25.16 -0.10 -20.27
CA THR A 28 -25.78 1.24 -20.37
C THR A 28 -24.87 2.37 -19.93
N THR A 29 -23.91 2.10 -19.04
CA THR A 29 -23.04 3.14 -18.48
C THR A 29 -21.88 3.50 -19.40
N TYR A 30 -21.22 2.48 -19.97
CA TYR A 30 -20.00 2.68 -20.76
C TYR A 30 -20.15 2.26 -22.23
N GLY A 31 -21.29 1.70 -22.63
CA GLY A 31 -21.51 1.23 -24.00
C GLY A 31 -20.56 0.10 -24.43
N SER A 32 -19.92 -0.58 -23.48
CA SER A 32 -18.99 -1.68 -23.75
C SER A 32 -19.77 -2.95 -24.13
N PRO A 33 -19.20 -3.81 -25.00
CA PRO A 33 -19.71 -5.15 -25.22
C PRO A 33 -19.41 -6.05 -24.01
N GLN A 34 -19.79 -7.33 -24.10
CA GLN A 34 -19.32 -8.36 -23.18
C GLN A 34 -17.79 -8.46 -23.29
N LEU A 35 -17.11 -8.46 -22.15
CA LEU A 35 -15.64 -8.45 -22.08
C LEU A 35 -15.04 -9.86 -22.02
N SER A 36 -15.84 -10.85 -21.62
CA SER A 36 -15.51 -12.28 -21.55
C SER A 36 -16.17 -13.06 -22.69
N GLU A 37 -15.77 -14.32 -22.90
CA GLU A 37 -16.40 -15.21 -23.88
C GLU A 37 -17.85 -15.57 -23.48
N GLU A 38 -18.08 -15.82 -22.19
CA GLU A 38 -19.40 -16.09 -21.60
C GLU A 38 -19.78 -14.99 -20.59
N GLU A 39 -21.07 -14.85 -20.28
CA GLU A 39 -21.54 -13.83 -19.32
C GLU A 39 -20.97 -14.04 -17.92
N ASP A 40 -20.86 -15.28 -17.46
CA ASP A 40 -20.27 -15.66 -16.17
C ASP A 40 -18.88 -16.26 -16.40
N PHE A 41 -17.91 -15.92 -15.55
CA PHE A 41 -16.53 -16.39 -15.68
C PHE A 41 -15.86 -16.62 -14.32
N SER A 42 -14.77 -17.40 -14.33
CA SER A 42 -13.86 -17.55 -13.19
C SER A 42 -12.59 -16.74 -13.39
N LEU A 43 -12.05 -16.21 -12.30
CA LEU A 43 -10.77 -15.49 -12.31
C LEU A 43 -9.61 -16.46 -12.04
N ASP A 44 -8.53 -16.31 -12.79
CA ASP A 44 -7.24 -16.99 -12.52
C ASP A 44 -6.32 -16.07 -11.71
N SER A 45 -6.18 -14.82 -12.15
CA SER A 45 -5.43 -13.78 -11.45
C SER A 45 -6.08 -12.40 -11.62
N VAL A 46 -5.87 -11.52 -10.63
CA VAL A 46 -6.31 -10.13 -10.65
C VAL A 46 -5.14 -9.26 -10.21
N GLU A 47 -4.77 -8.30 -11.05
CA GLU A 47 -3.72 -7.32 -10.75
C GLU A 47 -4.32 -5.92 -10.63
N VAL A 48 -3.97 -5.22 -9.55
CA VAL A 48 -4.44 -3.84 -9.29
C VAL A 48 -3.24 -2.92 -9.21
N TRP A 49 -3.23 -1.90 -10.06
CA TRP A 49 -2.14 -0.96 -10.19
C TRP A 49 -2.56 0.41 -9.69
N ALA A 50 -1.83 0.96 -8.71
CA ALA A 50 -1.95 2.35 -8.31
C ALA A 50 -1.04 3.20 -9.20
N VAL A 51 -1.56 4.32 -9.70
CA VAL A 51 -0.77 5.29 -10.45
C VAL A 51 -0.44 6.46 -9.53
N GLY A 52 0.84 6.83 -9.44
CA GLY A 52 1.30 7.98 -8.67
C GLY A 52 2.49 7.66 -7.77
N LYS A 53 2.89 8.64 -6.96
CA LYS A 53 3.86 8.40 -5.90
C LYS A 53 3.19 7.51 -4.84
N PRO A 54 3.87 6.46 -4.35
CA PRO A 54 3.41 5.73 -3.19
C PRO A 54 3.11 6.72 -2.07
N PRO A 55 2.06 6.50 -1.25
CA PRO A 55 1.89 7.29 -0.05
C PRO A 55 3.19 7.22 0.73
N GLU A 56 3.68 8.38 1.18
CA GLU A 56 4.74 8.40 2.17
C GLU A 56 4.25 7.53 3.33
N PRO A 57 5.10 6.64 3.89
CA PRO A 57 4.70 5.91 5.08
C PRO A 57 4.15 6.94 6.06
N GLN A 58 2.99 6.66 6.66
CA GLN A 58 2.53 7.47 7.77
C GLN A 58 3.68 7.45 8.78
N GLU A 59 4.46 8.54 8.80
CA GLU A 59 5.23 8.89 9.95
C GLU A 59 4.15 9.06 11.02
N ASP A 60 4.00 8.05 11.87
CA ASP A 60 3.37 8.24 13.16
C ASP A 60 3.89 9.59 13.68
N GLU A 61 3.01 10.47 14.14
CA GLU A 61 3.32 11.82 14.61
C GLU A 61 4.22 11.81 15.86
N GLU A 62 5.40 11.20 15.77
CA GLU A 62 6.46 11.12 16.75
C GLU A 62 7.82 11.19 16.02
N GLY A 63 8.06 12.35 15.42
CA GLY A 63 9.39 12.94 15.33
C GLY A 63 10.36 12.35 14.29
N GLN A 64 10.65 13.18 13.29
CA GLN A 64 11.98 13.34 12.68
C GLN A 64 12.77 12.03 12.48
N GLY A 65 12.51 11.37 11.35
CA GLY A 65 13.38 10.41 10.67
C GLY A 65 14.49 9.79 11.53
N LYS A 66 14.14 8.80 12.37
CA LYS A 66 15.04 7.82 13.01
C LYS A 66 16.48 8.31 13.26
N LYS A 67 16.69 9.50 13.85
CA LYS A 67 18.01 9.87 14.35
C LYS A 67 18.21 9.15 15.67
N SER A 68 19.37 8.52 15.83
CA SER A 68 19.70 7.82 17.07
C SER A 68 19.56 8.79 18.23
N ILE A 69 19.08 8.34 19.39
CA ILE A 69 19.08 9.16 20.60
C ILE A 69 20.50 9.62 20.99
N LEU A 70 21.51 8.91 20.50
CA LEU A 70 22.91 9.32 20.57
C LEU A 70 23.22 10.60 19.78
N ASP A 71 22.47 10.90 18.73
CA ASP A 71 22.75 12.03 17.86
C ASP A 71 21.92 13.28 18.23
N MET A 72 21.12 13.17 19.29
CA MET A 72 20.15 14.20 19.68
C MET A 72 20.59 15.07 20.84
N ASP A 73 21.19 14.50 21.90
CA ASP A 73 21.58 15.28 23.07
C ASP A 73 22.71 14.62 23.91
N PRO A 74 23.85 15.30 24.14
CA PRO A 74 24.93 14.81 24.99
C PRO A 74 24.55 14.62 26.47
N GLU A 75 23.57 15.35 27.01
CA GLU A 75 23.10 15.14 28.39
C GLU A 75 22.36 13.79 28.53
N VAL A 76 21.58 13.43 27.51
CA VAL A 76 20.85 12.15 27.48
C VAL A 76 21.80 10.97 27.37
N GLN A 77 22.91 11.12 26.63
CA GLN A 77 23.98 10.11 26.59
C GLN A 77 24.58 9.88 27.99
N ALA A 78 24.93 10.96 28.70
CA ALA A 78 25.51 10.87 30.04
C ALA A 78 24.56 10.17 31.03
N ILE A 79 23.26 10.47 30.96
CA ILE A 79 22.25 9.81 31.80
C ILE A 79 22.14 8.31 31.49
N MET A 80 22.22 7.94 30.20
CA MET A 80 22.15 6.54 29.76
C MET A 80 23.35 5.73 30.27
N GLU A 81 24.55 6.31 30.25
CA GLU A 81 25.76 5.72 30.85
C GLU A 81 25.65 5.60 32.37
N MET A 82 25.16 6.65 33.05
CA MET A 82 24.94 6.63 34.50
C MET A 82 23.89 5.60 34.94
N THR A 83 22.91 5.28 34.09
CA THR A 83 21.91 4.22 34.35
C THR A 83 22.40 2.82 33.98
N GLY A 84 23.66 2.67 33.56
CA GLY A 84 24.27 1.38 33.23
C GLY A 84 23.80 0.78 31.91
N LYS A 85 23.17 1.58 31.04
CA LYS A 85 22.76 1.13 29.71
C LYS A 85 23.95 1.27 28.74
N THR A 86 24.39 0.15 28.19
CA THR A 86 25.52 0.09 27.25
C THR A 86 25.12 0.55 25.85
N LEU A 87 25.91 1.44 25.26
CA LEU A 87 25.67 2.02 23.93
C LEU A 87 26.13 1.05 22.83
N HIS A 88 25.31 0.03 22.55
CA HIS A 88 25.65 -1.03 21.59
C HIS A 88 25.75 -0.58 20.12
N SER A 89 25.26 0.62 19.79
CA SER A 89 25.18 1.11 18.40
C SER A 89 26.33 2.04 17.98
N GLN A 90 27.28 2.38 18.86
CA GLN A 90 28.38 3.30 18.51
C GLN A 90 29.27 2.80 17.36
N GLY A 91 29.39 1.47 17.17
CA GLY A 91 30.25 0.85 16.15
C GLY A 91 29.54 0.31 14.90
N LEU A 92 28.22 0.43 14.81
CA LEU A 92 27.41 -0.14 13.71
C LEU A 92 26.79 0.93 12.79
N ARG A 93 27.33 2.16 12.82
CA ARG A 93 26.83 3.25 11.99
C ARG A 93 27.20 3.03 10.52
N GLU A 94 26.25 3.24 9.62
CA GLU A 94 26.54 3.37 8.19
C GLU A 94 27.49 4.57 7.98
N PRO A 95 28.48 4.46 7.07
CA PRO A 95 29.40 5.56 6.83
C PRO A 95 28.60 6.80 6.40
N ASP A 96 28.90 7.92 7.05
CA ASP A 96 28.37 9.23 6.66
C ASP A 96 28.76 9.44 5.19
N GLN A 97 27.77 9.41 4.29
CA GLN A 97 27.98 9.79 2.90
C GLN A 97 28.12 11.32 2.87
N GLY A 98 29.27 11.80 3.34
CA GLY A 98 29.68 13.18 3.20
C GLY A 98 30.07 13.45 1.75
N GLN A 99 29.19 14.11 1.01
CA GLN A 99 29.36 15.47 0.46
C GLN A 99 28.33 15.76 -0.64
#